data_AF-A0A2A2CZJ1-F1
#
_entry.id   AF-A0A2A2CZJ1-F1
#
_cell.length_a   1.000
_cell.length_b   1.000
_cell.length_c   1.000
_cell.angle_alpha   90.00
_cell.angle_beta   90.00
_cell.angle_gamma   90.00
#
_symmetry.space_group_name_H-M   'P 1'
#
loop_
_entity.id
_entity.type
_entity.pdbx_description
1 polymer ?
#
loop_
_entity_poly.entity_id
_entity_poly.type
_entity_poly.pdbx_seq_one_letter_code
_entity_poly.pdbx_strand_id
1 'polypeptide(L)'
;MELGPTGRAVAANVKRLRTSRGMSLRALSEALSRAGRNLSPDAINKIENGAEAGTRKQVRRVDVDDLIALAVILGVSPASLLLPQDARGAAEVTAVGAVEAAVAWQWMWCTEPITLPEDEAEADRAVKQFLLDARPIGLFAARGDDRIPGYIVESRGGGG
;
A
#
# COMPACT_ATOMS: atom_id res chain seq x y z
N MET A 1 -13.08 -5.72 -19.36
CA MET A 1 -12.65 -6.15 -18.01
C MET A 1 -12.79 -4.95 -17.11
N GLU A 2 -13.43 -5.11 -15.95
CA GLU A 2 -13.56 -4.04 -14.96
C GLU A 2 -12.48 -4.21 -13.86
N LEU A 3 -11.84 -3.12 -13.47
CA LEU A 3 -10.88 -3.05 -12.37
C LEU A 3 -11.63 -2.76 -11.07
N GLY A 4 -11.35 -3.53 -10.02
CA GLY A 4 -11.84 -3.22 -8.67
C GLY A 4 -11.24 -1.92 -8.12
N PRO A 5 -11.78 -1.38 -7.02
CA PRO A 5 -11.42 -0.06 -6.48
C PRO A 5 -9.92 0.09 -6.18
N THR A 6 -9.28 -0.92 -5.57
CA THR A 6 -7.84 -0.90 -5.29
C THR A 6 -7.01 -0.84 -6.58
N GLY A 7 -7.40 -1.57 -7.62
CA GLY A 7 -6.72 -1.52 -8.92
C GLY A 7 -6.83 -0.15 -9.59
N ARG A 8 -7.95 0.55 -9.40
CA ARG A 8 -8.13 1.93 -9.87
C ARG A 8 -7.26 2.92 -9.08
N ALA A 9 -7.13 2.72 -7.77
CA ALA A 9 -6.23 3.53 -6.93
C ALA A 9 -4.77 3.39 -7.40
N VAL A 10 -4.32 2.16 -7.69
CA VAL A 10 -2.99 1.91 -8.27
C VAL A 10 -2.82 2.66 -9.59
N ALA A 11 -3.77 2.51 -10.53
CA ALA A 11 -3.72 3.21 -11.81
C ALA A 11 -3.63 4.74 -11.67
N ALA A 12 -4.46 5.32 -10.78
CA ALA A 12 -4.47 6.76 -10.51
C ALA A 12 -3.14 7.23 -9.92
N ASN A 13 -2.59 6.49 -8.95
CA ASN A 13 -1.32 6.82 -8.31
C ASN A 13 -0.13 6.67 -9.24
N VAL A 14 -0.08 5.62 -10.08
CA VAL A 14 0.97 5.46 -11.09
C VAL A 14 0.98 6.66 -12.04
N LYS A 15 -0.19 7.03 -12.59
CA LYS A 15 -0.31 8.20 -13.48
C LYS A 15 0.17 9.47 -12.80
N ARG A 16 -0.33 9.76 -11.60
CA ARG A 16 0.01 10.96 -10.81
C ARG A 16 1.51 11.04 -10.48
N LEU A 17 2.08 9.93 -10.03
CA LEU A 17 3.49 9.85 -9.63
C LEU A 17 4.42 9.93 -10.84
N ARG A 18 4.05 9.32 -11.96
CA ARG A 18 4.80 9.43 -13.21
C ARG A 18 4.80 10.87 -13.72
N THR A 19 3.63 11.50 -13.80
CA THR A 19 3.51 12.87 -14.35
C THR A 19 4.17 13.92 -13.45
N SER A 20 4.02 13.82 -12.12
CA SER A 20 4.69 14.73 -11.18
C SER A 20 6.22 14.66 -11.23
N ARG A 21 6.78 13.53 -11.70
CA ARG A 21 8.22 13.36 -11.96
C ARG A 21 8.67 13.76 -13.36
N GLY A 22 7.77 14.30 -14.18
CA GLY A 22 8.06 14.65 -15.58
C GLY A 22 8.39 13.44 -16.47
N MET A 23 8.08 12.22 -16.03
CA MET A 23 8.41 11.01 -16.79
C MET A 23 7.41 10.79 -17.91
N SER A 24 7.90 10.55 -19.13
CA SER A 24 7.06 10.00 -20.20
C SER A 24 6.75 8.52 -19.95
N LEU A 25 5.74 7.97 -20.64
CA LEU A 25 5.46 6.52 -20.60
C LEU A 25 6.68 5.70 -21.05
N ARG A 26 7.41 6.20 -22.04
CA ARG A 26 8.65 5.60 -22.53
C ARG A 26 9.75 5.61 -21.47
N ALA A 27 9.94 6.73 -20.79
CA ALA A 27 10.95 6.82 -19.72
C ALA A 27 10.67 5.84 -18.58
N LEU A 28 9.40 5.70 -18.17
CA LEU A 28 9.01 4.71 -17.16
C LEU A 28 9.21 3.27 -17.65
N SER A 29 8.83 2.97 -18.89
CA SER A 29 9.05 1.66 -19.53
C SER A 29 10.53 1.27 -19.58
N GLU A 30 11.40 2.19 -19.99
CA GLU A 30 12.84 1.98 -20.04
C GLU A 30 13.44 1.80 -18.64
N ALA A 31 12.97 2.55 -17.64
CA ALA A 31 13.41 2.41 -16.26
C ALA A 31 13.03 1.05 -15.65
N LEU A 32 11.78 0.60 -15.87
CA LEU A 32 11.32 -0.73 -15.47
C LEU A 32 12.13 -1.84 -16.17
N SER A 33 12.38 -1.69 -17.46
CA SER A 33 13.16 -2.68 -18.24
C SER A 33 14.61 -2.79 -17.72
N ARG A 34 15.24 -1.67 -17.37
CA ARG A 34 16.57 -1.67 -16.72
C ARG A 34 16.59 -2.36 -15.36
N ALA A 35 15.46 -2.37 -14.66
CA ALA A 35 15.27 -3.10 -13.40
C ALA A 35 14.81 -4.56 -13.60
N GLY A 36 14.84 -5.08 -14.84
CA GLY A 36 14.47 -6.45 -15.16
C GLY A 36 12.96 -6.70 -15.27
N ARG A 37 12.12 -5.66 -15.25
CA ARG A 37 10.67 -5.78 -15.42
C ARG A 37 10.20 -5.12 -16.70
N ASN A 38 9.90 -5.92 -17.73
CA ASN A 38 9.50 -5.40 -19.03
C ASN A 38 8.00 -5.04 -19.06
N LEU A 39 7.70 -3.75 -18.96
CA LEU A 39 6.38 -3.18 -19.28
C LEU A 39 6.52 -2.19 -20.43
N SER A 40 5.81 -2.43 -21.54
CA SER A 40 5.83 -1.52 -22.69
C SER A 40 5.13 -0.19 -22.37
N PRO A 41 5.41 0.90 -23.10
CA PRO A 41 4.69 2.17 -22.92
C PRO A 41 3.17 2.03 -23.08
N ASP A 42 2.72 1.16 -23.99
CA ASP A 42 1.31 0.83 -24.19
C ASP A 42 0.72 0.07 -22.99
N ALA A 43 1.46 -0.87 -22.39
CA ALA A 43 1.03 -1.56 -21.19
C ALA A 43 0.85 -0.59 -20.01
N ILE A 44 1.78 0.35 -19.84
CA ILE A 44 1.69 1.41 -18.82
C ILE A 44 0.49 2.32 -19.10
N ASN A 45 0.27 2.73 -20.34
CA ASN A 45 -0.90 3.53 -20.71
C ASN A 45 -2.22 2.82 -20.38
N LYS A 46 -2.30 1.51 -20.64
CA LYS A 46 -3.46 0.67 -20.29
C LYS A 46 -3.64 0.51 -18.78
N ILE A 47 -2.55 0.47 -18.01
CA ILE A 47 -2.63 0.54 -16.54
C ILE A 47 -3.26 1.88 -16.13
N GLU A 48 -2.73 3.00 -16.61
CA GLU A 48 -3.19 4.35 -16.23
C GLU A 48 -4.64 4.64 -16.64
N ASN A 49 -5.10 4.10 -17.77
CA ASN A 49 -6.50 4.19 -18.18
C ASN A 49 -7.45 3.57 -17.15
N GLY A 50 -6.97 2.61 -16.35
CA GLY A 50 -7.73 1.97 -15.29
C GLY A 50 -8.14 2.90 -14.14
N ALA A 51 -7.63 4.14 -14.08
CA ALA A 51 -8.02 5.12 -13.07
C ALA A 51 -9.47 5.61 -13.24
N GLU A 52 -9.99 5.58 -14.47
CA GLU A 52 -11.33 6.06 -14.81
C GLU A 52 -12.34 4.90 -14.74
N ALA A 53 -13.27 4.95 -13.79
CA ALA A 53 -14.36 3.98 -13.73
C ALA A 53 -15.24 4.06 -14.98
N GLY A 54 -15.68 2.91 -15.50
CA GLY A 54 -16.51 2.84 -16.71
C GLY A 54 -15.81 3.27 -18.01
N THR A 55 -14.47 3.38 -18.02
CA THR A 55 -13.74 3.78 -19.24
C THR A 55 -13.96 2.79 -20.39
N ARG A 56 -14.11 3.32 -21.61
CA ARG A 56 -14.13 2.51 -22.85
C ARG A 56 -12.73 2.21 -23.37
N LYS A 57 -11.69 2.79 -22.77
CA LYS A 57 -10.29 2.54 -23.14
C LYS A 57 -9.88 1.13 -22.70
N GLN A 58 -8.89 0.56 -23.39
CA GLN A 58 -8.31 -0.70 -22.93
C GLN A 58 -7.60 -0.48 -21.58
N VAL A 59 -7.89 -1.38 -20.65
CA VAL A 59 -7.33 -1.38 -19.30
C VAL A 59 -6.51 -2.65 -19.06
N ARG A 60 -5.48 -2.55 -18.23
CA ARG A 60 -4.63 -3.67 -17.82
C ARG A 60 -4.52 -3.72 -16.29
N ARG A 61 -4.62 -4.94 -15.73
CA ARG A 61 -4.35 -5.19 -14.30
C ARG A 61 -2.85 -5.14 -14.03
N VAL A 62 -2.50 -4.61 -12.87
CA VAL A 62 -1.15 -4.63 -12.29
C VAL A 62 -1.05 -5.91 -11.47
N ASP A 63 -0.05 -6.75 -11.74
CA ASP A 63 0.27 -7.89 -10.87
C ASP A 63 1.15 -7.44 -9.69
N VAL A 64 1.43 -8.35 -8.75
CA VAL A 64 2.21 -8.01 -7.54
C VAL A 64 3.65 -7.60 -7.87
N ASP A 65 4.28 -8.21 -8.88
CA ASP A 65 5.65 -7.87 -9.28
C ASP A 65 5.70 -6.50 -9.98
N ASP A 66 4.70 -6.21 -10.82
CA ASP A 66 4.50 -4.90 -11.44
C ASP A 66 4.32 -3.83 -10.35
N LEU A 67 3.52 -4.10 -9.32
CA LEU A 67 3.27 -3.17 -8.21
C LEU A 67 4.59 -2.81 -7.49
N ILE A 68 5.39 -3.83 -7.15
CA ILE A 68 6.68 -3.62 -6.48
C ILE A 68 7.65 -2.88 -7.41
N ALA A 69 7.77 -3.29 -8.66
CA ALA A 69 8.67 -2.63 -9.62
C ALA A 69 8.28 -1.17 -9.86
N LEU A 70 6.99 -0.88 -9.99
CA LEU A 70 6.49 0.49 -10.10
C LEU A 70 6.80 1.31 -8.85
N ALA A 71 6.60 0.75 -7.66
CA ALA A 71 6.92 1.43 -6.39
C ALA A 71 8.42 1.78 -6.32
N VAL A 72 9.30 0.83 -6.66
CA VAL A 72 10.76 1.02 -6.70
C VAL A 72 11.15 2.10 -7.70
N ILE A 73 10.71 2.02 -8.95
CA ILE A 73 11.09 2.99 -10.00
C ILE A 73 10.53 4.39 -9.72
N LEU A 74 9.33 4.47 -9.14
CA LEU A 74 8.75 5.74 -8.71
C LEU A 74 9.32 6.19 -7.36
N GLY A 75 10.13 5.40 -6.65
CA GLY A 75 10.71 5.80 -5.37
C GLY A 75 9.66 6.05 -4.28
N VAL A 76 8.67 5.17 -4.17
CA VAL A 76 7.63 5.20 -3.14
C VAL A 76 7.45 3.80 -2.53
N SER A 77 6.75 3.71 -1.40
CA SER A 77 6.32 2.41 -0.87
C SER A 77 5.17 1.83 -1.72
N PRO A 78 4.98 0.49 -1.75
CA PRO A 78 3.81 -0.11 -2.39
C PRO A 78 2.47 0.41 -1.83
N ALA A 79 2.40 0.70 -0.53
CA ALA A 79 1.23 1.30 0.11
C ALA A 79 0.83 2.64 -0.54
N SER A 80 1.80 3.43 -0.97
CA SER A 80 1.58 4.70 -1.68
C SER A 80 0.95 4.56 -3.06
N LEU A 81 0.96 3.35 -3.63
CA LEU A 81 0.21 3.02 -4.85
C LEU A 81 -1.18 2.48 -4.54
N LEU A 82 -1.33 1.75 -3.43
CA LEU A 82 -2.56 1.05 -3.05
C LEU A 82 -3.67 1.98 -2.51
N LEU A 83 -3.31 3.12 -1.91
CA LEU A 83 -4.26 4.03 -1.27
C LEU A 83 -4.27 5.43 -1.89
N PRO A 84 -5.37 6.20 -1.76
CA PRO A 84 -5.40 7.60 -2.14
C PRO A 84 -4.29 8.40 -1.46
N GLN A 85 -3.73 9.38 -2.17
CA GLN A 85 -2.67 10.25 -1.64
C GLN A 85 -3.14 11.16 -0.49
N ASP A 86 -4.44 11.48 -0.46
CA ASP A 86 -5.03 12.34 0.56
C ASP A 86 -5.70 11.43 1.59
N ALA A 87 -5.27 11.54 2.84
CA ALA A 87 -5.85 10.80 3.95
C ALA A 87 -7.14 11.46 4.49
N ARG A 88 -7.53 12.62 3.93
CA ARG A 88 -8.78 13.31 4.26
C ARG A 88 -9.88 12.83 3.30
N GLY A 89 -10.95 12.24 3.85
CA GLY A 89 -12.07 11.70 3.09
C GLY A 89 -11.99 10.18 2.95
N ALA A 90 -12.70 9.63 1.97
CA ALA A 90 -12.89 8.19 1.85
C ALA A 90 -11.87 7.51 0.91
N ALA A 91 -11.53 6.26 1.25
CA ALA A 91 -10.84 5.31 0.39
C ALA A 91 -11.75 4.10 0.13
N GLU A 92 -11.83 3.68 -1.14
CA GLU A 92 -12.52 2.44 -1.51
C GLU A 92 -11.51 1.28 -1.50
N VAL A 93 -11.71 0.32 -0.59
CA VAL A 93 -10.84 -0.83 -0.41
C VAL A 93 -11.55 -2.09 -0.88
N THR A 94 -10.90 -2.86 -1.76
CA THR A 94 -11.48 -4.11 -2.27
C THR A 94 -11.83 -5.05 -1.11
N ALA A 95 -13.03 -5.64 -1.15
CA ALA A 95 -13.61 -6.52 -0.12
C ALA A 95 -14.01 -5.85 1.22
N VAL A 96 -13.74 -4.56 1.41
CA VAL A 96 -14.16 -3.79 2.59
C VAL A 96 -15.22 -2.74 2.22
N GLY A 97 -15.07 -2.09 1.05
CA GLY A 97 -15.89 -0.96 0.63
C GLY A 97 -15.26 0.38 1.02
N ALA A 98 -16.10 1.40 1.17
CA ALA A 98 -15.69 2.74 1.57
C ALA A 98 -15.31 2.78 3.06
N VAL A 99 -14.11 3.28 3.36
CA VAL A 99 -13.64 3.58 4.71
C VAL A 99 -13.01 4.97 4.74
N GLU A 100 -12.85 5.56 5.91
CA GLU A 100 -12.02 6.76 6.05
C GLU A 100 -10.58 6.44 5.59
N ALA A 101 -10.02 7.29 4.73
CA ALA A 101 -8.70 7.08 4.15
C ALA A 101 -7.61 7.02 5.24
N ALA A 102 -7.79 7.77 6.33
CA ALA A 102 -6.93 7.69 7.51
C ALA A 102 -6.93 6.29 8.15
N VAL A 103 -8.08 5.60 8.20
CA VAL A 103 -8.16 4.21 8.72
C VAL A 103 -7.43 3.26 7.78
N ALA A 104 -7.63 3.39 6.47
CA ALA A 104 -6.91 2.57 5.48
C ALA A 104 -5.38 2.77 5.58
N TRP A 105 -4.91 4.00 5.78
CA TRP A 105 -3.49 4.29 5.96
C TRP A 105 -2.91 3.73 7.26
N GLN A 106 -3.65 3.84 8.37
CA GLN A 106 -3.25 3.23 9.64
C GLN A 106 -3.16 1.72 9.53
N TRP A 107 -4.07 1.08 8.79
CA TRP A 107 -4.00 -0.33 8.48
C TRP A 107 -2.78 -0.69 7.63
N MET A 108 -2.50 0.04 6.55
CA MET A 108 -1.31 -0.18 5.71
C MET A 108 0.01 0.01 6.47
N TRP A 109 0.04 0.86 7.49
CA TRP A 109 1.20 1.08 8.35
C TRP A 109 1.25 0.16 9.57
N CYS A 110 0.38 -0.85 9.61
CA CYS A 110 0.31 -1.82 10.70
C CYS A 110 0.06 -1.15 12.05
N THR A 111 -0.76 -0.11 12.12
CA THR A 111 -1.09 0.60 13.36
C THR A 111 -2.41 0.13 13.96
N GLU A 112 -3.44 -0.03 13.14
CA GLU A 112 -4.76 -0.49 13.54
C GLU A 112 -5.36 -1.43 12.48
N PRO A 113 -6.23 -2.39 12.84
CA PRO A 113 -6.94 -3.19 11.85
C PRO A 113 -7.91 -2.31 11.04
N ILE A 114 -8.22 -2.73 9.81
CA ILE A 114 -9.12 -1.97 8.91
C ILE A 114 -10.57 -1.91 9.41
N THR A 115 -10.97 -2.85 10.25
CA THR A 115 -12.30 -2.92 10.87
C THR A 115 -12.15 -3.30 12.34
N LEU A 116 -12.95 -2.68 13.21
CA LEU A 116 -13.00 -2.96 14.63
C LEU A 116 -14.41 -3.44 15.02
N PRO A 117 -14.52 -4.42 15.95
CA PRO A 117 -15.76 -4.71 16.66
C PRO A 117 -16.31 -3.48 17.40
N GLU A 118 -17.62 -3.45 17.62
CA GLU A 118 -18.26 -2.39 18.41
C GLU A 118 -17.99 -2.53 19.92
N ASP A 119 -17.82 -3.76 20.40
CA ASP A 119 -17.47 -4.03 21.80
C ASP A 119 -16.01 -3.65 22.07
N GLU A 120 -15.79 -2.84 23.10
CA GLU A 120 -14.47 -2.28 23.45
C GLU A 120 -13.47 -3.38 23.81
N ALA A 121 -13.89 -4.38 24.59
CA ALA A 121 -13.00 -5.46 25.00
C ALA A 121 -12.62 -6.38 23.81
N GLU A 122 -13.53 -6.60 22.87
CA GLU A 122 -13.26 -7.27 21.59
C GLU A 122 -12.35 -6.44 20.69
N ALA A 123 -12.56 -5.13 20.60
CA ALA A 123 -11.72 -4.22 19.85
C ALA A 123 -10.27 -4.23 20.34
N ASP A 124 -10.04 -4.14 21.65
CA ASP A 124 -8.70 -4.23 22.26
C ASP A 124 -8.00 -5.54 21.90
N ARG A 125 -8.72 -6.67 21.96
CA ARG A 125 -8.19 -7.98 21.57
C ARG A 125 -7.85 -8.03 20.08
N ALA A 126 -8.71 -7.49 19.22
CA ALA A 126 -8.50 -7.45 17.79
C ALA A 126 -7.30 -6.60 17.40
N VAL A 127 -7.13 -5.42 18.02
CA VAL A 127 -5.95 -4.56 17.83
C VAL A 127 -4.69 -5.30 18.24
N LYS A 128 -4.67 -5.90 19.43
CA LYS A 128 -3.49 -6.65 19.90
C LYS A 128 -3.13 -7.79 18.96
N GLN A 129 -4.11 -8.57 18.50
CA GLN A 129 -3.88 -9.67 17.58
C GLN A 129 -3.36 -9.16 16.22
N PHE A 130 -3.97 -8.11 15.67
CA PHE A 130 -3.52 -7.49 14.44
C PHE A 130 -2.05 -7.03 14.52
N LEU A 131 -1.66 -6.36 15.60
CA LEU A 131 -0.28 -5.90 15.78
C LEU A 131 0.71 -7.07 15.82
N LEU A 132 0.35 -8.17 16.51
CA LEU A 132 1.18 -9.38 16.57
C LEU A 132 1.33 -10.04 15.19
N ASP A 133 0.29 -10.07 14.38
CA ASP A 133 0.30 -10.76 13.08
C ASP A 133 0.91 -9.91 11.95
N ALA A 134 0.68 -8.59 11.97
CA ALA A 134 1.02 -7.71 10.86
C ALA A 134 2.35 -6.97 11.04
N ARG A 135 2.75 -6.60 12.27
CA ARG A 135 4.03 -5.92 12.48
C ARG A 135 5.18 -6.94 12.49
N PRO A 136 6.27 -6.68 11.76
CA PRO A 136 7.48 -7.49 11.91
C PRO A 136 8.12 -7.22 13.28
N ILE A 137 8.74 -8.25 13.85
CA ILE A 137 9.59 -8.12 15.03
C ILE A 137 10.86 -7.37 14.63
N GLY A 138 11.30 -6.45 15.47
CA GLY A 138 12.56 -5.74 15.36
C GLY A 138 12.53 -4.49 14.50
N LEU A 139 11.34 -3.96 14.23
CA LEU A 139 11.16 -2.74 13.41
C LEU A 139 11.61 -1.47 14.15
N PHE A 140 11.43 -1.44 15.47
CA PHE A 140 11.70 -0.30 16.36
C PHE A 140 12.74 -0.62 17.44
N ALA A 141 12.95 -1.89 17.80
CA ALA A 141 13.93 -2.30 18.79
C ALA A 141 14.79 -3.48 18.30
N ALA A 142 16.10 -3.43 18.53
CA ALA A 142 17.03 -4.50 18.11
C ALA A 142 16.86 -5.82 18.91
N ARG A 143 16.10 -5.80 20.00
CA ARG A 143 15.88 -6.95 20.90
C ARG A 143 14.47 -6.89 21.46
N GLY A 144 13.95 -8.06 21.82
CA GLY A 144 12.59 -8.20 22.35
C GLY A 144 11.54 -8.20 21.25
N ASP A 145 10.29 -8.35 21.66
CA ASP A 145 9.12 -8.23 20.78
C ASP A 145 8.57 -6.81 20.88
N ASP A 146 8.78 -6.01 19.84
CA ASP A 146 8.41 -4.59 19.79
C ASP A 146 7.09 -4.32 19.05
N ARG A 147 6.35 -5.38 18.70
CA ARG A 147 5.11 -5.26 17.94
C ARG A 147 4.00 -4.53 18.71
N ILE A 148 3.95 -4.73 20.02
CA ILE A 148 2.99 -4.08 20.93
C ILE A 148 3.67 -2.89 21.62
N PRO A 149 3.19 -1.64 21.41
CA PRO A 149 3.69 -0.46 22.12
C PRO A 149 3.62 -0.67 23.64
N GLY A 150 4.75 -0.55 24.33
CA GLY A 150 4.87 -0.83 25.77
C GLY A 150 5.54 -2.17 26.12
N TYR A 151 5.80 -3.04 25.13
CA TYR A 151 6.54 -4.30 25.32
C TYR A 151 8.05 -4.15 25.02
N ILE A 152 8.62 -2.95 25.18
CA ILE A 152 10.08 -2.82 25.29
C ILE A 152 10.46 -3.50 26.59
N VAL A 153 10.72 -4.81 26.51
CA VAL A 153 11.33 -5.57 27.59
C VAL A 153 12.67 -4.89 27.82
N GLU A 154 12.77 -4.14 28.92
CA GLU A 154 14.06 -3.74 29.48
C GLU A 154 14.90 -5.02 29.52
N SER A 155 15.84 -5.14 28.58
CA SER A 155 16.94 -6.08 28.72
C SER A 155 17.80 -5.55 29.85
N ARG A 156 17.34 -5.81 31.09
CA ARG A 156 18.19 -5.72 32.27
C ARG A 156 19.35 -6.65 32.02
N GLY A 157 20.47 -6.07 31.62
CA GLY A 157 21.78 -6.64 31.86
C GLY A 157 21.95 -6.78 33.38
N GLY A 158 21.58 -7.94 33.91
CA GLY A 158 22.35 -8.58 34.96
C GLY A 158 23.15 -9.68 34.26
N GLY A 159 24.44 -9.88 34.47
CA GLY A 159 25.42 -9.29 35.37
C GLY A 159 26.67 -10.17 35.25
N GLY A 160 27.83 -9.62 35.60
CA GLY A 160 29.12 -10.34 35.63
C GLY A 160 30.12 -9.79 34.64
#